data_AF-A0A966HQG3-F1
#
_entry.id   AF-A0A966HQG3-F1
#
_cell.length_a   1.000
_cell.length_b   1.000
_cell.length_c   1.000
_cell.angle_alpha   90.00
_cell.angle_beta   90.00
_cell.angle_gamma   90.00
#
_symmetry.space_group_name_H-M   'P 1'
#
loop_
_entity.id
_entity.type
_entity.pdbx_description
1 polymer ?
#
loop_
_entity_poly.entity_id
_entity_poly.type
_entity_poly.pdbx_seq_one_letter_code
_entity_poly.pdbx_strand_id
1 'polypeptide(L)'
;NLFKNKKVLIFVNAFLFSFAHIIYLNPIVILFTFIGGLIMAESYSRHNSLIKVSIEHGLYGDIVFTSGLGAYFYHAQGLTFG
;
A
#
# COMPACT_ATOMS: atom_id res chain seq x y z
N ASN A 1 3.32 4.24 -24.97
CA ASN A 1 3.92 4.43 -23.62
C ASN A 1 3.22 5.56 -22.90
N LEU A 2 2.15 5.25 -22.15
CA LEU A 2 1.31 6.21 -21.42
C LEU A 2 2.10 6.99 -20.34
N PHE A 3 3.19 6.39 -19.83
CA PHE A 3 4.13 7.05 -18.94
C PHE A 3 5.54 6.93 -19.50
N LYS A 4 6.15 8.06 -19.89
CA LYS A 4 7.56 8.10 -20.31
C LYS A 4 8.53 8.02 -19.13
N ASN A 5 8.07 8.34 -17.92
CA ASN A 5 8.89 8.41 -16.72
C ASN A 5 8.50 7.30 -15.73
N LYS A 6 9.45 6.39 -15.45
CA LYS A 6 9.25 5.29 -14.49
C LYS A 6 8.86 5.79 -13.10
N LYS A 7 9.37 6.95 -12.67
CA LYS A 7 9.03 7.53 -11.35
C LYS A 7 7.56 7.94 -11.27
N VAL A 8 7.02 8.50 -12.35
CA VAL A 8 5.60 8.90 -12.42
C VAL A 8 4.71 7.65 -12.40
N LEU A 9 5.10 6.60 -13.12
CA LEU A 9 4.38 5.32 -13.10
C LEU A 9 4.34 4.71 -11.69
N ILE A 10 5.47 4.68 -10.98
CA ILE A 10 5.56 4.18 -9.61
C ILE A 10 4.67 5.00 -8.66
N PHE A 11 4.73 6.33 -8.76
CA PHE A 11 3.93 7.22 -7.91
C PHE A 11 2.44 7.06 -8.14
N VAL A 12 2.00 7.02 -9.41
CA VAL A 12 0.58 6.83 -9.77
C VAL A 12 0.08 5.46 -9.32
N ASN A 13 0.90 4.41 -9.45
CA ASN A 13 0.55 3.07 -8.98
C ASN A 13 0.36 3.04 -7.45
N ALA A 14 1.32 3.58 -6.70
CA ALA A 14 1.21 3.69 -5.25
C ALA A 14 -0.01 4.51 -4.81
N PHE A 15 -0.31 5.61 -5.52
CA PHE A 15 -1.49 6.43 -5.25
C PHE A 15 -2.79 5.64 -5.47
N LEU A 16 -2.96 4.99 -6.63
CA LEU A 16 -4.12 4.14 -6.93
C LEU A 16 -4.27 3.00 -5.92
N PHE A 17 -3.16 2.39 -5.51
CA PHE A 17 -3.14 1.33 -4.52
C PHE A 17 -3.62 1.83 -3.15
N SER A 18 -3.11 2.98 -2.69
CA SER A 18 -3.59 3.59 -1.44
C SER A 18 -5.05 4.04 -1.51
N PHE A 19 -5.50 4.50 -2.69
CA PHE A 19 -6.89 4.89 -2.92
C PHE A 19 -7.86 3.71 -2.80
N ALA A 20 -7.45 2.51 -3.23
CA ALA A 20 -8.26 1.29 -3.01
C ALA A 20 -8.48 0.98 -1.52
N HIS A 21 -7.58 1.45 -0.64
CA HIS A 21 -7.66 1.27 0.81
C HIS A 21 -8.38 2.44 1.52
N ILE A 22 -8.96 3.40 0.78
CA ILE A 22 -9.75 4.48 1.37
C ILE A 22 -10.99 3.98 2.13
N ILE A 23 -11.44 2.75 1.85
CA ILE A 23 -12.54 2.06 2.53
C ILE A 23 -12.33 1.93 4.05
N TYR A 24 -11.08 1.95 4.51
CA TYR A 24 -10.75 1.88 5.94
C TYR A 24 -10.95 3.23 6.66
N LEU A 25 -11.17 4.32 5.91
CA LEU A 25 -11.38 5.69 6.41
C LEU A 25 -10.33 6.16 7.45
N ASN A 26 -9.16 5.52 7.46
CA ASN A 26 -8.10 5.77 8.41
C ASN A 26 -6.88 6.35 7.67
N PRO A 27 -6.46 7.59 7.97
CA PRO A 27 -5.32 8.21 7.30
C PRO A 27 -4.00 7.45 7.54
N ILE A 28 -3.87 6.74 8.67
CA ILE A 28 -2.72 5.88 8.96
C ILE A 28 -2.67 4.74 7.95
N VAL A 29 -3.81 4.08 7.70
CA VAL A 29 -3.91 2.99 6.70
C VAL A 29 -3.55 3.50 5.30
N ILE A 30 -4.04 4.69 4.92
CA ILE A 30 -3.72 5.30 3.63
C ILE A 30 -2.21 5.59 3.52
N LEU A 31 -1.57 6.11 4.57
CA LEU A 31 -0.13 6.37 4.60
C LEU A 31 0.68 5.06 4.49
N PHE A 32 0.34 4.04 5.27
CA PHE A 32 1.03 2.74 5.25
C PHE A 32 0.88 2.05 3.89
N THR A 33 -0.32 2.04 3.33
CA THR A 33 -0.59 1.43 2.02
C THR A 33 0.06 2.21 0.89
N PHE A 34 0.18 3.53 0.99
CA PHE A 34 0.94 4.34 0.03
C PHE A 34 2.44 4.01 0.05
N ILE A 35 3.06 3.91 1.24
CA ILE A 35 4.48 3.54 1.37
C ILE A 35 4.70 2.11 0.87
N GLY A 36 3.85 1.16 1.27
CA GLY A 36 3.90 -0.22 0.77
C GLY A 36 3.72 -0.30 -0.75
N GLY A 37 2.79 0.49 -1.29
CA GLY A 37 2.54 0.61 -2.73
C GLY A 37 3.74 1.15 -3.51
N LEU A 38 4.51 2.09 -2.94
CA LEU A 38 5.76 2.58 -3.56
C LEU A 38 6.80 1.47 -3.68
N ILE A 39 7.00 0.70 -2.61
CA ILE A 39 7.97 -0.41 -2.57
C ILE A 39 7.55 -1.49 -3.58
N MET A 40 6.28 -1.89 -3.58
CA MET A 40 5.73 -2.87 -4.50
C MET A 40 5.81 -2.42 -5.97
N ALA A 41 5.48 -1.15 -6.25
CA ALA A 41 5.55 -0.60 -7.60
C ALA A 41 7.00 -0.50 -8.12
N GLU A 42 7.96 -0.21 -7.24
CA GLU A 42 9.38 -0.27 -7.59
C GLU A 42 9.83 -1.72 -7.85
N SER A 43 9.45 -2.65 -7.00
CA SER A 43 9.79 -4.07 -7.15
C SER A 43 9.20 -4.64 -8.44
N TYR A 44 7.96 -4.28 -8.77
CA TYR A 44 7.31 -4.59 -10.04
C TYR A 44 8.06 -3.99 -11.23
N SER A 45 8.47 -2.73 -11.16
CA SER A 45 9.24 -2.09 -12.25
C SER A 45 10.60 -2.76 -12.50
N ARG A 46 11.18 -3.44 -11.51
CA ARG A 46 12.47 -4.14 -11.64
C ARG A 46 12.32 -5.59 -12.11
N HIS A 47 11.28 -6.30 -11.65
CA HIS A 47 11.14 -7.74 -11.86
C HIS A 47 9.99 -8.12 -12.81
N ASN A 48 9.08 -7.18 -13.13
CA ASN A 48 7.87 -7.37 -13.94
C ASN A 48 7.03 -8.60 -13.53
N SER A 49 7.05 -8.97 -12.25
CA SER A 49 6.38 -10.17 -11.73
C SER A 49 5.32 -9.79 -10.70
N LEU A 50 4.07 -10.11 -11.01
CA LEU A 50 2.95 -9.93 -10.09
C LEU A 50 3.03 -10.88 -8.90
N ILE A 51 3.57 -12.09 -9.10
CA ILE A 51 3.73 -13.08 -8.01
C ILE A 51 4.64 -12.51 -6.92
N LYS A 52 5.74 -11.86 -7.32
CA LYS A 52 6.65 -11.21 -6.37
C LYS A 52 5.95 -10.13 -5.57
N VAL A 53 5.17 -9.28 -6.24
CA VAL A 53 4.39 -8.22 -5.60
C VAL A 53 3.35 -8.79 -4.63
N SER A 54 2.67 -9.88 -4.98
CA SER A 54 1.71 -10.54 -4.08
C SER A 54 2.37 -11.12 -2.84
N ILE A 55 3.57 -11.69 -2.98
CA ILE A 55 4.36 -12.17 -1.84
C ILE A 55 4.80 -11.00 -0.95
N GLU A 56 5.30 -9.91 -1.53
CA GLU A 56 5.65 -8.69 -0.79
C GLU A 56 4.43 -8.11 -0.06
N HIS A 57 3.26 -8.11 -0.71
CA HIS A 57 2.01 -7.66 -0.10
C HIS A 57 1.60 -8.53 1.10
N GLY A 58 1.62 -9.85 0.96
CA GLY A 58 1.35 -10.77 2.06
C GLY A 58 2.32 -10.56 3.22
N LEU A 59 3.63 -10.52 2.93
CA LEU A 59 4.66 -10.37 3.96
C LEU A 59 4.58 -9.03 4.70
N TYR A 60 4.40 -7.92 3.97
CA TYR A 60 4.24 -6.60 4.59
C TYR A 60 2.93 -6.51 5.36
N GLY A 61 1.86 -7.12 4.86
CA GLY A 61 0.61 -7.29 5.58
C GLY A 61 0.83 -8.01 6.91
N ASP A 62 1.44 -9.19 6.87
CA ASP A 62 1.73 -10.00 8.06
C ASP A 62 2.58 -9.24 9.07
N ILE A 63 3.61 -8.50 8.64
CA ILE A 63 4.42 -7.65 9.54
C ILE A 63 3.56 -6.59 10.23
N VAL A 64 2.70 -5.89 9.48
CA VAL A 64 1.80 -4.87 10.02
C VAL A 64 0.79 -5.48 11.00
N PHE A 65 0.18 -6.62 10.65
CA PHE A 65 -0.81 -7.29 11.49
C PHE A 65 -0.18 -7.91 12.75
N THR A 66 1.01 -8.51 12.66
CA THR A 66 1.72 -9.11 13.79
C THR A 66 2.34 -8.07 14.72
N SER A 67 2.73 -6.90 14.21
CA SER A 67 3.24 -5.79 15.02
C SER A 67 2.15 -5.05 15.83
N GLY A 68 0.89 -5.48 15.73
CA GLY A 68 -0.25 -4.84 16.41
C GLY A 68 -0.82 -3.62 15.67
N LEU A 69 -0.17 -3.16 14.60
CA LEU A 69 -0.67 -2.08 13.73
C LEU A 69 -1.87 -2.52 12.89
N GLY A 70 -2.10 -3.82 12.77
CA GLY A 70 -3.32 -4.39 12.18
C GLY A 70 -4.61 -3.91 12.84
N ALA A 71 -4.57 -3.45 14.10
CA ALA A 71 -5.72 -2.86 14.77
C ALA A 71 -6.29 -1.64 14.03
N TYR A 72 -5.46 -0.87 13.31
CA TYR A 72 -5.92 0.26 12.49
C TYR A 72 -6.69 -0.18 11.23
N PHE A 73 -6.56 -1.45 10.84
CA PHE A 73 -7.27 -2.08 9.73
C PHE A 73 -8.55 -2.79 10.18
N TYR A 74 -8.65 -3.15 11.47
CA TYR A 74 -9.84 -3.74 12.06
C TYR A 74 -10.72 -2.64 12.67
N HIS A 75 -11.82 -2.34 11.98
CA HIS A 75 -12.76 -1.22 12.22
C HIS A 75 -12.26 0.08 11.63
N ALA A 76 -13.15 0.78 10.92
CA ALA A 76 -12.98 2.17 10.54
C ALA A 76 -12.93 3.02 11.82
N GLN A 77 -11.78 3.03 12.51
CA GLN A 77 -11.43 4.01 13.52
C GLN A 77 -11.05 5.33 12.82
N GLY A 78 -11.87 5.75 11.87
CA GLY A 78 -11.80 7.09 11.33
C GLY A 78 -12.28 8.02 12.43
N LEU A 79 -11.38 8.84 12.98
CA LEU A 79 -11.71 10.00 13.81
C LEU A 79 -12.35 9.74 15.19
N THR A 80 -11.95 8.71 15.95
CA THR A 80 -12.14 8.76 17.40
C THR A 80 -10.91 9.38 18.07
N PHE A 81 -10.87 10.72 18.07
CA PHE A 81 -10.20 11.47 19.14
C PHE A 81 -11.13 11.41 20.36
N GLY A 82 -10.97 10.39 21.20
CA GLY A 82 -11.76 10.19 22.41
C GLY A 82 -10.97 9.37 23.41
#